data_AF-A0A7J7Z4K3-F1
#
_entry.id   AF-A0A7J7Z4K3-F1
#
_cell.length_a   1.000
_cell.length_b   1.000
_cell.length_c   1.000
_cell.angle_alpha   90.00
_cell.angle_beta   90.00
_cell.angle_gamma   90.00
#
_symmetry.space_group_name_H-M   'P 1'
#
loop_
_entity.id
_entity.type
_entity.pdbx_description
1 polymer ?
#
loop_
_entity_poly.entity_id
_entity_poly.type
_entity_poly.pdbx_seq_one_letter_code
_entity_poly.pdbx_strand_id
1 'polypeptide(L)'
;MKPALFSVLCEIKKTSLSIRSSQEEEPVDSQIMHLDNMLLAEEPHEACGTQGDGAGGSIIHRKFSAIQMQLKQSTCKAVMILHTWFLDARRKRQNFSKQATKVLNEYFYSHLRNPYPSEEA
;
A
#
# COMPACT_ATOMS: atom_id res chain seq x y z
N MET A 1 -4.99 -29.79 20.70
CA MET A 1 -4.00 -28.99 19.91
C MET A 1 -2.81 -28.48 20.73
N LYS A 2 -1.75 -29.29 20.77
CA LYS A 2 -0.47 -29.08 21.49
C LYS A 2 0.05 -27.62 21.35
N PRO A 3 0.43 -26.93 22.44
CA PRO A 3 0.74 -25.49 22.49
C PRO A 3 1.68 -24.95 21.39
N ALA A 4 2.62 -25.78 20.91
CA ALA A 4 3.55 -25.43 19.85
C ALA A 4 2.87 -25.18 18.49
N LEU A 5 1.85 -25.98 18.12
CA LEU A 5 1.11 -25.79 16.86
C LEU A 5 0.26 -24.53 16.90
N PHE A 6 -0.33 -24.24 18.06
CA PHE A 6 -1.07 -23.00 18.28
C PHE A 6 -0.17 -21.76 18.14
N SER A 7 1.07 -21.85 18.65
CA SER A 7 2.07 -20.79 18.49
C SER A 7 2.42 -20.55 17.01
N VAL A 8 2.61 -21.61 16.24
CA VAL A 8 2.86 -21.52 14.78
C VAL A 8 1.64 -20.94 14.05
N LEU A 9 0.42 -21.33 14.41
CA LEU A 9 -0.81 -20.75 13.87
C LEU A 9 -0.92 -19.25 14.21
N CYS A 10 -0.53 -18.85 15.42
CA CYS A 10 -0.45 -17.44 15.80
C CYS A 10 0.61 -16.69 14.99
N GLU A 11 1.76 -17.30 14.70
CA GLU A 11 2.81 -16.76 13.83
C GLU A 11 2.32 -16.58 12.38
N ILE A 12 1.59 -17.58 11.85
CA ILE A 12 0.90 -17.49 10.55
C ILE A 12 -0.13 -16.36 10.55
N LYS A 13 -0.96 -16.26 11.60
CA LYS A 13 -1.97 -15.20 11.72
C LYS A 13 -1.30 -13.82 11.77
N LYS A 14 -0.24 -13.64 12.56
CA LYS A 14 0.52 -12.38 12.66
C LYS A 14 1.18 -11.99 11.34
N THR A 15 1.77 -12.93 10.61
CA THR A 15 2.36 -12.66 9.29
C THR A 15 1.29 -12.34 8.24
N SER A 16 0.15 -13.04 8.26
CA SER A 16 -0.98 -12.75 7.37
C SER A 16 -1.65 -11.39 7.66
N LEU A 17 -1.74 -11.01 8.95
CA LEU A 17 -2.24 -9.73 9.38
C LEU A 17 -1.22 -8.63 9.12
N SER A 18 0.08 -8.83 9.27
CA SER A 18 1.09 -7.82 8.90
C SER A 18 1.01 -7.42 7.42
N ILE A 19 0.63 -8.35 6.53
CA ILE A 19 0.38 -8.05 5.11
C ILE A 19 -0.92 -7.26 4.93
N ARG A 20 -1.96 -7.56 5.72
CA ARG A 20 -3.27 -6.88 5.63
C ARG A 20 -3.40 -5.60 6.47
N SER A 21 -2.62 -5.45 7.53
CA SER A 21 -2.58 -4.32 8.46
C SER A 21 -1.67 -3.20 7.97
N SER A 22 -1.02 -3.35 6.80
CA SER A 22 -0.55 -2.18 6.05
C SER A 22 -1.72 -1.33 5.52
N GLN A 23 -2.98 -1.76 5.71
CA GLN A 23 -4.17 -1.13 5.13
C GLN A 23 -5.01 -0.30 6.13
N GLU A 24 -4.69 -0.28 7.43
CA GLU A 24 -5.37 0.58 8.39
C GLU A 24 -4.34 1.40 9.17
N GLU A 25 -4.39 2.71 8.99
CA GLU A 25 -3.54 3.72 9.64
C GLU A 25 -2.11 3.88 9.08
N GLU A 26 -1.96 3.89 7.75
CA GLU A 26 -0.86 4.67 7.18
C GLU A 26 -1.32 6.13 7.03
N PRO A 27 -0.79 7.08 7.81
CA PRO A 27 -1.06 8.50 7.60
C PRO A 27 -0.69 8.82 6.16
N VAL A 28 -1.51 9.64 5.47
CA VAL A 28 -1.35 10.06 4.06
C VAL A 28 0.11 9.95 3.63
N ASP A 29 0.41 8.96 2.78
CA ASP A 29 1.77 8.57 2.40
C ASP A 29 2.63 9.83 2.23
N SER A 30 3.71 9.93 3.01
CA SER A 30 4.58 11.11 3.04
C SER A 30 5.07 11.48 1.63
N GLN A 31 5.16 10.51 0.72
CA GLN A 31 5.47 10.73 -0.69
C GLN A 31 4.32 11.41 -1.43
N ILE A 32 3.07 11.01 -1.20
CA ILE A 32 1.88 11.67 -1.76
C ILE A 32 1.79 13.11 -1.25
N MET A 33 2.04 13.34 0.05
CA MET A 33 2.05 14.69 0.61
C MET A 33 3.18 15.55 0.00
N HIS A 34 4.38 14.98 -0.17
CA HIS A 34 5.50 15.69 -0.79
C HIS A 34 5.23 16.00 -2.27
N LEU A 35 4.57 15.09 -2.99
CA LEU A 35 4.14 15.30 -4.38
C LEU A 35 3.04 16.36 -4.49
N ASP A 36 2.05 16.35 -3.61
CA ASP A 36 1.01 17.39 -3.56
C ASP A 36 1.65 18.78 -3.33
N ASN A 37 2.63 18.88 -2.43
CA ASN A 37 3.37 20.11 -2.19
C ASN A 37 4.27 20.51 -3.37
N MET A 38 4.89 19.56 -4.06
CA MET A 38 5.68 19.80 -5.27
C MET A 38 4.80 20.29 -6.43
N LEU A 39 3.59 19.75 -6.56
CA LEU A 39 2.62 20.13 -7.58
C LEU A 39 2.07 21.55 -7.35
N LEU A 40 1.79 21.89 -6.09
CA LEU A 40 1.40 23.25 -5.68
C LEU A 40 2.52 24.27 -5.84
N ALA A 41 3.78 23.84 -5.93
CA ALA A 41 4.91 24.73 -6.22
C ALA A 41 5.12 24.95 -7.72
N GLU A 42 4.52 24.13 -8.60
CA GLU A 42 4.50 24.32 -10.06
C GLU A 42 3.48 25.37 -10.51
N GLU A 43 2.89 26.17 -9.60
CA GLU A 43 2.03 27.30 -9.97
C GLU A 43 2.69 28.11 -11.08
N PRO A 44 1.97 28.39 -12.18
CA PRO A 44 2.55 29.01 -13.35
C PRO A 44 3.11 30.38 -12.95
N HIS A 45 4.43 30.47 -12.84
CA HIS A 45 5.12 31.73 -12.66
C HIS A 45 4.80 32.55 -13.91
N GLU A 46 3.93 33.54 -13.72
CA GLU A 46 3.47 34.49 -14.73
C GLU A 46 4.62 34.89 -15.64
N ALA A 47 4.63 34.37 -16.87
CA ALA A 47 5.49 34.89 -17.91
C ALA A 47 4.95 36.29 -18.24
N CYS A 48 5.66 37.32 -17.76
CA CYS A 48 5.46 38.70 -18.13
C CYS A 48 5.36 38.81 -19.67
N GLY A 49 4.18 39.15 -20.19
CA GLY A 49 3.98 39.27 -21.62
C GLY A 49 2.59 39.79 -22.00
N THR A 50 2.56 41.07 -22.39
CA THR A 50 1.53 41.78 -23.18
C THR A 50 0.19 42.10 -22.52
N GLN A 51 0.17 43.32 -21.95
CA GLN A 51 -0.86 44.35 -22.04
C GLN A 51 -1.93 44.11 -23.15
N GLY A 52 -3.18 43.86 -22.75
CA GLY A 52 -4.36 43.88 -23.63
C GLY A 52 -5.40 42.80 -23.29
N ASP A 53 -6.65 43.24 -23.10
CA ASP A 53 -7.90 42.46 -23.16
C ASP A 53 -8.40 41.67 -21.93
N GLY A 54 -9.52 42.17 -21.40
CA GLY A 54 -10.67 41.39 -20.95
C GLY A 54 -10.48 40.52 -19.71
N ALA A 55 -11.12 40.90 -18.61
CA ALA A 55 -11.23 40.10 -17.38
C ALA A 55 -11.64 38.62 -17.61
N GLY A 56 -12.26 38.29 -18.75
CA GLY A 56 -12.60 36.92 -19.14
C GLY A 56 -11.40 36.02 -19.51
N GLY A 57 -10.34 36.54 -20.13
CA GLY A 57 -9.17 35.74 -20.57
C GLY A 57 -8.37 35.18 -19.39
N SER A 58 -8.15 36.02 -18.37
CA SER A 58 -7.50 35.64 -17.11
C SER A 58 -8.28 34.57 -16.33
N ILE A 59 -9.63 34.62 -16.35
CA ILE A 59 -10.49 33.61 -15.71
C ILE A 59 -10.38 32.26 -16.41
N ILE A 60 -10.37 32.24 -17.75
CA ILE A 60 -10.22 31.02 -18.54
C ILE A 60 -8.86 30.38 -18.26
N HIS A 61 -7.78 31.18 -18.27
CA HIS A 61 -6.43 30.70 -18.00
C HIS A 61 -6.32 30.11 -16.58
N ARG A 62 -6.87 30.80 -15.57
CA ARG A 62 -6.91 30.31 -14.19
C ARG A 62 -7.67 28.98 -14.05
N LYS A 63 -8.82 28.86 -14.72
CA LYS A 63 -9.61 27.62 -14.73
C LYS A 63 -8.87 26.48 -15.44
N PHE A 64 -8.19 26.80 -16.55
CA PHE A 64 -7.38 25.83 -17.28
C PHE A 64 -6.22 25.30 -16.43
N SER A 65 -5.46 26.19 -15.76
CA SER A 65 -4.40 25.80 -14.83
C SER A 65 -4.92 24.94 -13.68
N ALA A 66 -6.08 25.28 -13.11
CA ALA A 66 -6.72 24.47 -12.07
C ALA A 66 -7.08 23.06 -12.58
N ILE A 67 -7.64 22.95 -13.79
CA ILE A 67 -7.94 21.65 -14.41
C ILE A 67 -6.66 20.85 -14.66
N GLN A 68 -5.61 21.48 -15.20
CA GLN A 68 -4.32 20.82 -15.42
C GLN A 68 -3.71 20.29 -14.11
N MET A 69 -3.77 21.08 -13.03
CA MET A 69 -3.29 20.65 -11.72
C MET A 69 -4.10 19.47 -11.17
N GLN A 70 -5.44 19.51 -11.28
CA GLN A 70 -6.31 18.41 -10.85
C GLN A 70 -6.01 17.10 -11.61
N LEU A 71 -5.78 17.18 -12.91
CA LEU A 71 -5.39 16.04 -13.75
C LEU A 71 -4.03 15.45 -13.32
N LYS A 72 -3.03 16.31 -13.10
CA LYS A 72 -1.71 15.89 -12.60
C LYS A 72 -1.83 15.21 -11.23
N GLN A 73 -2.60 15.79 -10.31
CA GLN A 73 -2.81 15.25 -8.98
C GLN A 73 -3.51 13.88 -9.00
N SER A 74 -4.59 13.76 -9.79
CA SER A 74 -5.34 12.51 -9.94
C SER A 74 -4.46 11.39 -10.52
N THR A 75 -3.69 11.71 -11.55
CA THR A 75 -2.76 10.75 -12.19
C THR A 75 -1.68 10.30 -11.20
N CYS A 76 -1.07 11.25 -10.50
CA CYS A 76 -0.02 10.97 -9.52
C CYS A 76 -0.53 10.06 -8.38
N LYS A 77 -1.72 10.36 -7.83
CA LYS A 77 -2.36 9.53 -6.81
C LYS A 77 -2.64 8.12 -7.33
N ALA A 78 -3.16 7.98 -8.55
CA ALA A 78 -3.42 6.66 -9.13
C ALA A 78 -2.13 5.84 -9.30
N VAL A 79 -1.04 6.47 -9.75
CA VAL A 79 0.28 5.81 -9.91
C VAL A 79 0.88 5.44 -8.55
N MET A 80 0.80 6.32 -7.54
CA MET A 80 1.29 6.05 -6.19
C MET A 80 0.58 4.85 -5.57
N ILE A 81 -0.76 4.81 -5.69
CA ILE A 81 -1.55 3.65 -5.25
C ILE A 81 -1.09 2.41 -6.01
N LEU A 82 -1.04 2.44 -7.34
CA LEU A 82 -0.59 1.29 -8.13
C LEU A 82 0.81 0.80 -7.72
N HIS A 83 1.74 1.71 -7.44
CA HIS A 83 3.09 1.42 -7.00
C HIS A 83 3.11 0.71 -5.64
N THR A 84 2.34 1.20 -4.67
CA THR A 84 2.18 0.55 -3.34
C THR A 84 1.64 -0.87 -3.49
N TRP A 85 0.60 -1.06 -4.31
CA TRP A 85 0.02 -2.38 -4.54
C TRP A 85 0.99 -3.32 -5.26
N PHE A 86 1.77 -2.80 -6.21
CA PHE A 86 2.81 -3.56 -6.89
C PHE A 86 3.93 -4.01 -5.94
N LEU A 87 4.40 -3.11 -5.06
CA LEU A 87 5.40 -3.45 -4.06
C LEU A 87 4.86 -4.45 -3.04
N ASP A 88 3.60 -4.33 -2.65
CA ASP A 88 2.95 -5.29 -1.75
C ASP A 88 2.79 -6.67 -2.40
N ALA A 89 2.33 -6.73 -3.64
CA ALA A 89 2.27 -7.97 -4.42
C ALA A 89 3.65 -8.62 -4.60
N ARG A 90 4.72 -7.81 -4.61
CA ARG A 90 6.12 -8.26 -4.65
C ARG A 90 6.69 -8.62 -3.29
N ARG A 91 6.06 -8.26 -2.16
CA ARG A 91 6.50 -8.72 -0.84
C ARG A 91 6.37 -10.23 -0.79
N LYS A 92 7.50 -10.92 -0.90
CA LYS A 92 7.55 -12.38 -0.74
C LYS A 92 7.04 -12.72 0.65
N ARG A 93 6.14 -13.70 0.70
CA ARG A 93 5.68 -14.35 1.94
C ARG A 93 6.92 -14.66 2.78
N GLN A 94 6.96 -14.15 4.01
CA GLN A 94 8.06 -14.41 4.93
C GLN A 94 8.21 -15.92 5.15
N ASN A 95 9.44 -16.42 5.16
CA ASN A 95 9.70 -17.83 5.46
C ASN A 95 9.37 -18.09 6.94
N PHE A 96 8.80 -19.25 7.24
CA PHE A 96 8.61 -19.68 8.62
C PHE A 96 9.94 -19.76 9.37
N SER A 97 9.91 -19.49 10.67
CA SER A 97 11.06 -19.77 11.52
C SER A 97 11.45 -21.26 11.42
N LYS A 98 12.74 -21.56 11.63
CA LYS A 98 13.23 -22.95 11.62
C LYS A 98 12.49 -23.81 12.65
N GLN A 99 12.14 -23.20 13.80
CA GLN A 99 11.37 -23.85 14.85
C GLN A 99 9.94 -24.15 14.41
N ALA A 100 9.25 -23.19 13.78
CA ALA A 100 7.90 -23.39 13.25
C ALA A 100 7.88 -24.49 12.18
N THR A 101 8.85 -24.48 11.27
CA THR A 101 9.02 -25.53 10.25
C THR A 101 9.21 -26.90 10.89
N LYS A 102 10.03 -27.01 11.93
CA LYS A 102 10.27 -28.26 12.66
C LYS A 102 8.99 -28.79 13.31
N VAL A 103 8.24 -27.92 14.00
CA VAL A 103 6.98 -28.29 14.66
C VAL A 103 5.95 -28.77 13.64
N LEU A 104 5.81 -28.10 12.50
CA LEU A 104 4.89 -28.50 11.43
C LEU A 104 5.27 -29.85 10.81
N ASN A 105 6.56 -30.05 10.54
CA ASN A 105 7.06 -31.31 9.99
C ASN A 105 6.86 -32.47 10.97
N GLU A 106 7.17 -32.28 12.25
CA GLU A 106 6.98 -33.31 13.29
C GLU A 106 5.51 -33.71 13.43
N TYR A 107 4.59 -32.74 13.37
CA TYR A 107 3.16 -33.02 13.35
C TYR A 107 2.75 -33.83 12.11
N PHE A 108 3.19 -33.41 10.91
CA PHE A 108 2.89 -34.09 9.66
C PHE A 108 3.33 -35.56 9.67
N TYR A 109 4.56 -35.84 10.08
CA TYR A 109 5.08 -37.21 10.09
C TYR A 109 4.47 -38.07 11.20
N SER A 110 4.06 -37.49 12.32
CA SER A 110 3.37 -38.23 13.40
C SER A 110 1.90 -38.53 13.10
N HIS A 111 1.27 -37.82 12.16
CA HIS A 111 -0.16 -37.95 11.85
C HIS A 111 -0.40 -38.40 10.38
N LEU A 112 0.50 -39.19 9.79
CA LEU A 112 0.36 -39.68 8.40
C LEU A 112 -0.95 -40.46 8.15
N ARG A 113 -1.46 -41.18 9.16
CA ARG A 113 -2.72 -41.94 9.06
C ARG A 113 -3.97 -41.08 9.15
N ASN A 114 -3.90 -39.94 9.85
CA ASN A 114 -4.99 -38.99 9.98
C ASN A 114 -4.43 -37.57 9.93
N PRO A 115 -4.14 -37.03 8.73
CA PRO A 115 -3.38 -35.80 8.56
C PRO A 115 -4.14 -34.55 9.01
N TYR A 116 -5.45 -34.67 9.24
CA TYR A 116 -6.29 -33.59 9.72
C TYR A 116 -6.60 -33.78 11.20
N PRO A 117 -6.41 -32.74 12.04
CA PRO A 117 -6.79 -32.81 13.44
C PRO A 117 -8.31 -32.96 13.55
N SER A 118 -8.77 -34.10 14.06
CA SER A 118 -10.15 -34.28 14.54
C SER A 118 -10.30 -33.63 15.92
N GLU A 119 -11.52 -33.24 16.31
CA GLU A 119 -11.80 -32.57 17.60
C GLU A 119 -11.42 -33.41 18.83
N GLU A 120 -11.12 -34.68 18.65
CA GLU A 120 -10.79 -35.66 19.69
C GLU A 120 -9.28 -35.77 19.99
N ALA A 121 -8.40 -34.95 19.38
CA ALA A 121 -6.93 -35.04 19.46
C ALA A 121 -6.13 -33.81 20.00
#